data_AF-A0A8C6APQ4-F1
#
_entry.id   AF-A0A8C6APQ4-F1
#
_cell.length_a   1.000
_cell.length_b   1.000
_cell.length_c   1.000
_cell.angle_alpha   90.00
_cell.angle_beta   90.00
_cell.angle_gamma   90.00
#
_symmetry.space_group_name_H-M   'P 1'
#
loop_
_entity.id
_entity.type
_entity.pdbx_description
1 polymer ?
#
loop_
_entity_poly.entity_id
_entity_poly.type
_entity_poly.pdbx_seq_one_letter_code
_entity_poly.pdbx_strand_id
1 'polypeptide(L)'
;MENICKVVTSTVSSKLQPYFQTLPVTTKIDNVAGIDYSLVAPPKATADNLDVLLKGEFFRLAHRGPPPFAPPALTLPNDHNRMVYLGISEYLFNTAGLVYQEAGVLHFTLSDDTLPKESKFLLTTKSFGTLLPQVAKMFPDMKMQLLIWASSPPNIAVCPTGLHLTFALDTQAVAVLPDSSLAPLFLLEMYVNVSVDIGTRSDRLVGELKLDKLLLELKHSDIGPFPVELLQTIMNYVVPTVVIPKINKKLQKGFPLPLPASIQLFNLVLQPHQDFLLFGADVRYS
;
A
#
# COMPACT_ATOMS: atom_id res chain seq x y z
N MET A 1 49.93 24.42 9.24
CA MET A 1 49.28 23.12 8.97
C MET A 1 48.54 22.58 10.17
N GLU A 2 49.12 22.56 11.38
CA GLU A 2 48.48 22.00 12.59
C GLU A 2 47.10 22.59 12.93
N ASN A 3 46.92 23.92 12.75
CA ASN A 3 45.62 24.57 12.96
C ASN A 3 44.56 24.14 11.94
N ILE A 4 44.95 23.82 10.70
CA ILE A 4 44.01 23.36 9.66
C ILE A 4 43.50 21.96 10.02
N CYS A 5 44.38 21.05 10.41
CA CYS A 5 43.98 19.71 10.85
C CYS A 5 43.04 19.76 12.05
N LYS A 6 43.31 20.60 13.05
CA LYS A 6 42.42 20.79 14.21
C LYS A 6 41.02 21.26 13.80
N VAL A 7 40.95 22.20 12.85
CA VAL A 7 39.66 22.68 12.32
C VAL A 7 38.93 21.59 11.54
N VAL A 8 39.63 20.81 10.70
CA VAL A 8 39.01 19.72 9.94
C VAL A 8 38.47 18.64 10.87
N THR A 9 39.30 18.13 11.79
CA THR A 9 38.88 17.08 12.74
C THR A 9 37.72 17.55 13.61
N SER A 10 37.78 18.76 14.15
CA SER A 10 36.67 19.30 14.95
C SER A 10 35.40 19.49 14.13
N THR A 11 35.49 19.92 12.86
CA THR A 11 34.33 20.07 11.97
C THR A 11 33.67 18.73 11.66
N VAL A 12 34.46 17.67 11.43
CA VAL A 12 33.91 16.32 11.18
C VAL A 12 33.08 15.86 12.38
N SER A 13 33.63 15.92 13.60
CA SER A 13 32.94 15.43 14.80
C SER A 13 31.79 16.35 15.26
N SER A 14 31.93 17.67 15.12
CA SER A 14 30.93 18.63 15.64
C SER A 14 29.84 19.04 14.66
N LYS A 15 30.05 18.86 13.34
CA LYS A 15 29.09 19.25 12.30
C LYS A 15 28.70 18.11 11.38
N LEU A 16 29.68 17.42 10.77
CA LEU A 16 29.40 16.42 9.74
C LEU A 16 28.69 15.18 10.29
N GLN A 17 29.18 14.64 11.41
CA GLN A 17 28.57 13.49 12.06
C GLN A 17 27.15 13.79 12.57
N PRO A 18 26.89 14.88 13.33
CA PRO A 18 25.53 15.25 13.72
C PRO A 18 24.58 15.47 12.54
N TYR A 19 25.09 16.01 11.42
CA TYR A 19 24.31 16.18 10.21
C TYR A 19 23.82 14.83 9.64
N PHE A 20 24.71 13.85 9.46
CA PHE A 20 24.28 12.53 8.97
C PHE A 20 23.41 11.76 9.97
N GLN A 21 23.52 12.07 11.27
CA GLN A 21 22.59 11.55 12.30
C GLN A 21 21.17 12.12 12.20
N THR A 22 20.93 13.12 11.34
CA THR A 22 19.56 13.56 11.01
C THR A 22 18.83 12.59 10.07
N LEU A 23 19.54 11.62 9.47
CA LEU A 23 18.91 10.53 8.73
C LEU A 23 17.93 9.80 9.66
N PRO A 24 16.65 9.67 9.27
CA PRO A 24 15.66 9.09 10.16
C PRO A 24 15.96 7.61 10.41
N VAL A 25 16.02 7.22 11.68
CA VAL A 25 16.11 5.80 12.08
C VAL A 25 14.73 5.16 12.10
N THR A 26 13.74 5.86 12.65
CA THR A 26 12.34 5.44 12.59
C THR A 26 11.45 6.62 12.24
N THR A 27 10.54 6.42 11.29
CA THR A 27 9.61 7.47 10.86
C THR A 27 8.17 7.03 11.07
N LYS A 28 7.42 7.77 11.89
CA LYS A 28 5.97 7.55 12.06
C LYS A 28 5.25 7.96 10.77
N ILE A 29 4.42 7.06 10.23
CA ILE A 29 3.63 7.31 9.01
C ILE A 29 2.25 7.84 9.36
N ASP A 30 1.57 7.15 10.27
CA ASP A 30 0.26 7.52 10.80
C ASP A 30 0.07 6.92 12.20
N ASN A 31 -1.18 6.79 12.67
CA ASN A 31 -1.47 6.22 13.99
C ASN A 31 -1.38 4.69 14.06
N VAL A 32 -1.13 4.01 12.93
CA VAL A 32 -1.02 2.56 12.84
C VAL A 32 0.44 2.16 12.65
N ALA A 33 1.14 2.80 11.72
CA ALA A 33 2.42 2.33 11.20
C ALA A 33 3.57 3.33 11.36
N GLY A 34 4.77 2.78 11.50
CA GLY A 34 6.04 3.48 11.27
C GLY A 34 6.93 2.69 10.30
N ILE A 35 7.99 3.30 9.81
CA ILE A 35 9.03 2.64 9.01
C ILE A 35 10.35 2.67 9.77
N ASP A 36 11.05 1.55 9.81
CA ASP A 36 12.39 1.39 10.38
C ASP A 36 13.43 1.47 9.25
N TYR A 37 14.25 2.52 9.29
CA TYR A 37 15.37 2.80 8.40
C TYR A 37 16.71 2.67 9.14
N SER A 38 16.76 1.93 10.25
CA SER A 38 18.02 1.67 10.95
C SER A 38 19.07 1.07 10.01
N LEU A 39 20.32 1.48 10.20
CA LEU A 39 21.45 0.85 9.53
C LEU A 39 21.57 -0.60 9.97
N VAL A 40 21.60 -1.53 9.02
CA VAL A 40 21.82 -2.96 9.30
C VAL A 40 23.29 -3.35 9.24
N ALA A 41 24.13 -2.46 8.70
CA ALA A 41 25.59 -2.59 8.66
C ALA A 41 26.23 -1.19 8.59
N PRO A 42 27.52 -1.05 8.94
CA PRO A 42 28.28 0.18 8.66
C PRO A 42 28.28 0.49 7.15
N PRO A 43 28.26 1.78 6.75
CA PRO A 43 28.41 2.17 5.35
C PRO A 43 29.68 1.59 4.72
N LYS A 44 29.57 1.07 3.50
CA LYS A 44 30.66 0.39 2.81
C LYS A 44 31.09 1.22 1.60
N ALA A 45 32.33 1.69 1.60
CA ALA A 45 32.92 2.33 0.44
C ALA A 45 33.48 1.27 -0.53
N THR A 46 33.25 1.47 -1.82
CA THR A 46 33.88 0.71 -2.91
C THR A 46 34.72 1.67 -3.77
N ALA A 47 35.20 1.20 -4.93
CA ALA A 47 35.91 2.05 -5.87
C ALA A 47 35.01 3.16 -6.44
N ASP A 48 33.72 2.86 -6.61
CA ASP A 48 32.80 3.69 -7.40
C ASP A 48 31.63 4.25 -6.58
N ASN A 49 31.30 3.66 -5.42
CA ASN A 49 30.12 4.01 -4.63
C ASN A 49 30.31 3.94 -3.10
N LEU A 50 29.34 4.49 -2.38
CA LEU A 50 29.17 4.35 -0.94
C LEU A 50 27.82 3.70 -0.65
N ASP A 51 27.84 2.45 -0.24
CA ASP A 51 26.65 1.67 0.03
C ASP A 51 26.19 1.89 1.48
N VAL A 52 24.92 2.25 1.64
CA VAL A 52 24.27 2.44 2.94
C VAL A 52 23.08 1.48 3.03
N LEU A 53 23.20 0.45 3.86
CA LEU A 53 22.18 -0.59 3.99
C LEU A 53 21.20 -0.25 5.12
N LEU A 54 19.95 0.00 4.76
CA LEU A 54 18.86 0.32 5.68
C LEU A 54 17.92 -0.89 5.83
N LYS A 55 17.29 -1.01 7.00
CA LYS A 55 16.35 -2.10 7.28
C LYS A 55 15.12 -2.09 6.37
N GLY A 56 14.52 -0.92 6.16
CA GLY A 56 13.41 -0.74 5.21
C GLY A 56 12.18 -1.60 5.54
N GLU A 57 11.70 -1.53 6.79
CA GLU A 57 10.62 -2.38 7.29
C GLU A 57 9.49 -1.54 7.89
N PHE A 58 8.24 -1.74 7.45
CA PHE A 58 7.09 -1.21 8.17
C PHE A 58 6.85 -1.99 9.46
N PHE A 59 6.52 -1.28 10.54
CA PHE A 59 6.14 -1.88 11.81
C PHE A 59 4.87 -1.25 12.38
N ARG A 60 4.08 -2.07 13.10
CA ARG A 60 2.91 -1.59 13.86
C ARG A 60 3.38 -0.82 15.11
N LEU A 61 2.80 0.36 15.33
CA LEU A 61 3.10 1.18 16.51
C LEU A 61 2.65 0.51 17.81
N ALA A 62 1.51 -0.18 17.78
CA ALA A 62 0.92 -0.82 18.96
C ALA A 62 1.65 -2.11 19.38
N HIS A 63 2.22 -2.84 18.43
CA HIS A 63 2.92 -4.10 18.68
C HIS A 63 3.95 -4.38 17.58
N ARG A 64 5.23 -4.41 17.93
CA ARG A 64 6.28 -4.76 16.97
C ARG A 64 6.46 -6.27 16.93
N GLY A 65 6.41 -6.85 15.74
CA GLY A 65 6.74 -8.24 15.46
C GLY A 65 7.49 -8.34 14.13
N PRO A 66 8.40 -9.31 13.97
CA PRO A 66 9.10 -9.51 12.72
C PRO A 66 8.15 -10.03 11.64
N PRO A 67 8.27 -9.58 10.38
CA PRO A 67 7.52 -10.15 9.27
C PRO A 67 7.85 -11.64 9.05
N PRO A 68 6.90 -12.47 8.56
CA PRO A 68 7.11 -13.90 8.35
C PRO A 68 7.88 -14.23 7.05
N PHE A 69 8.57 -13.25 6.47
CA PHE A 69 9.34 -13.34 5.23
C PHE A 69 10.59 -12.48 5.34
N ALA A 70 11.60 -12.77 4.51
CA ALA A 70 12.88 -12.07 4.50
C ALA A 70 13.01 -11.16 3.27
N PRO A 71 13.83 -10.09 3.34
CA PRO A 71 14.13 -9.28 2.18
C PRO A 71 14.94 -10.07 1.14
N PRO A 72 14.69 -9.87 -0.17
CA PRO A 72 15.51 -10.40 -1.24
C PRO A 72 16.89 -9.73 -1.26
N ALA A 73 17.88 -10.44 -1.80
CA ALA A 73 19.20 -9.85 -2.06
C ALA A 73 19.10 -8.88 -3.24
N LEU A 74 19.48 -7.62 -3.02
CA LEU A 74 19.43 -6.59 -4.05
C LEU A 74 20.79 -6.41 -4.71
N THR A 75 20.83 -6.49 -6.04
CA THR A 75 22.00 -6.08 -6.83
C THR A 75 21.62 -4.84 -7.64
N LEU A 76 22.03 -3.67 -7.16
CA LEU A 76 21.78 -2.44 -7.88
C LEU A 76 22.71 -2.35 -9.10
N PRO A 77 22.24 -1.82 -10.24
CA PRO A 77 23.09 -1.59 -11.39
C PRO A 77 24.17 -0.55 -11.06
N ASN A 78 25.35 -0.72 -11.63
CA ASN A 78 26.43 0.27 -11.51
C ASN A 78 26.15 1.45 -12.45
N ASP A 79 25.29 2.36 -12.01
CA ASP A 79 24.91 3.57 -12.74
C ASP A 79 25.42 4.82 -12.00
N HIS A 80 25.89 5.80 -12.77
CA HIS A 80 26.51 7.04 -12.29
C HIS A 80 25.83 8.28 -12.89
N ASN A 81 24.69 8.10 -13.57
CA ASN A 81 23.93 9.19 -14.19
C ASN A 81 23.22 10.09 -13.18
N ARG A 82 23.16 9.69 -11.90
CA ARG A 82 22.53 10.42 -10.79
C ARG A 82 23.42 10.38 -9.54
N MET A 83 23.19 11.31 -8.63
CA MET A 83 23.97 11.41 -7.38
C MET A 83 23.68 10.30 -6.37
N VAL A 84 22.43 9.85 -6.28
CA VAL A 84 22.00 8.80 -5.34
C VAL A 84 21.08 7.79 -5.99
N TYR A 85 21.18 6.55 -5.54
CA TYR A 85 20.30 5.45 -5.93
C TYR A 85 19.75 4.74 -4.69
N LEU A 86 18.43 4.55 -4.63
CA LEU A 86 17.76 3.79 -3.60
C LEU A 86 17.15 2.53 -4.24
N GLY A 87 17.55 1.36 -3.76
CA GLY A 87 16.90 0.09 -4.08
C GLY A 87 15.78 -0.18 -3.08
N ILE A 88 14.53 0.06 -3.49
CA ILE A 88 13.36 -0.14 -2.64
C ILE A 88 12.81 -1.54 -2.91
N SER A 89 13.14 -2.49 -2.04
CA SER A 89 12.68 -3.87 -2.17
C SER A 89 11.16 -4.01 -2.07
N GLU A 90 10.60 -4.99 -2.77
CA GLU A 90 9.24 -5.46 -2.54
C GLU A 90 8.95 -5.84 -1.08
N TYR A 91 9.98 -6.20 -0.32
CA TYR A 91 9.90 -6.40 1.13
C TYR A 91 9.30 -5.19 1.87
N LEU A 92 9.74 -3.97 1.56
CA LEU A 92 9.21 -2.75 2.18
C LEU A 92 7.70 -2.63 1.92
N PHE A 93 7.26 -2.89 0.69
CA PHE A 93 5.87 -2.80 0.30
C PHE A 93 5.01 -3.89 0.95
N ASN A 94 5.50 -5.13 0.98
CA ASN A 94 4.80 -6.27 1.60
C ASN A 94 4.69 -6.13 3.13
N THR A 95 5.71 -5.59 3.81
CA THR A 95 5.60 -5.30 5.25
C THR A 95 4.57 -4.22 5.55
N ALA A 96 4.39 -3.22 4.68
CA ALA A 96 3.31 -2.24 4.82
C ALA A 96 1.94 -2.92 4.74
N GLY A 97 1.73 -3.79 3.74
CA GLY A 97 0.51 -4.58 3.57
C GLY A 97 0.17 -5.40 4.81
N LEU A 98 1.16 -6.12 5.34
CA LEU A 98 1.04 -6.91 6.57
C LEU A 98 0.63 -6.05 7.76
N VAL A 99 1.33 -4.94 8.01
CA VAL A 99 1.10 -4.05 9.15
C VAL A 99 -0.33 -3.49 9.15
N TYR A 100 -0.81 -3.02 8.00
CA TYR A 100 -2.16 -2.45 7.91
C TYR A 100 -3.26 -3.52 7.96
N GLN A 101 -3.00 -4.73 7.44
CA GLN A 101 -3.94 -5.84 7.53
C GLN A 101 -4.05 -6.38 8.96
N GLU A 102 -2.93 -6.63 9.65
CA GLU A 102 -2.91 -7.10 11.04
C GLU A 102 -3.49 -6.06 12.02
N ALA A 103 -3.42 -4.77 11.68
CA ALA A 103 -4.06 -3.72 12.44
C ALA A 103 -5.59 -3.69 12.25
N GLY A 104 -6.14 -4.49 11.34
CA GLY A 104 -7.57 -4.56 11.07
C GLY A 104 -8.15 -3.30 10.44
N VAL A 105 -7.32 -2.42 9.85
CA VAL A 105 -7.79 -1.14 9.27
C VAL A 105 -8.11 -1.22 7.79
N LEU A 106 -7.81 -2.34 7.14
CA LEU A 106 -8.16 -2.62 5.74
C LEU A 106 -9.59 -3.18 5.63
N HIS A 107 -10.56 -2.41 6.13
CA HIS A 107 -11.98 -2.72 6.01
C HIS A 107 -12.78 -1.48 5.59
N PHE A 108 -13.91 -1.69 4.93
CA PHE A 108 -14.87 -0.64 4.67
C PHE A 108 -16.28 -1.21 4.52
N THR A 109 -17.27 -0.41 4.90
CA THR A 109 -18.69 -0.71 4.64
C THR A 109 -19.16 0.11 3.44
N LEU A 110 -19.78 -0.57 2.48
CA LEU A 110 -20.53 0.05 1.40
C LEU A 110 -22.02 0.04 1.72
N SER A 111 -22.64 1.19 1.56
CA SER A 111 -24.07 1.43 1.68
C SER A 111 -24.48 2.52 0.68
N ASP A 112 -25.78 2.70 0.44
CA ASP A 112 -26.30 3.66 -0.54
C ASP A 112 -25.75 5.09 -0.38
N ASP A 113 -25.49 5.53 0.85
CA ASP A 113 -24.92 6.85 1.17
C ASP A 113 -23.43 6.98 0.83
N THR A 114 -22.72 5.87 0.70
CA THR A 114 -21.30 5.84 0.34
C THR A 114 -21.06 5.71 -1.17
N LEU A 115 -22.10 5.41 -1.95
CA LEU A 115 -22.03 5.38 -3.40
C LEU A 115 -21.95 6.82 -3.96
N PRO A 116 -21.33 7.02 -5.14
CA PRO A 116 -21.38 8.29 -5.84
C PRO A 116 -22.84 8.72 -6.06
N LYS A 117 -23.15 10.02 -5.92
CA LYS A 117 -24.53 10.53 -6.05
C LYS A 117 -25.12 10.30 -7.44
N GLU A 118 -24.25 10.21 -8.44
CA GLU A 118 -24.60 9.94 -9.83
C GLU A 118 -24.76 8.44 -10.11
N SER A 119 -24.53 7.57 -9.11
CA SER A 119 -24.67 6.14 -9.26
C SER A 119 -26.13 5.77 -9.51
N LYS A 120 -26.37 5.07 -10.62
CA LYS A 120 -27.67 4.44 -10.90
C LYS A 120 -27.84 3.11 -10.17
N PHE A 121 -26.79 2.64 -9.50
CA PHE A 121 -26.81 1.41 -8.74
C PHE A 121 -27.30 1.69 -7.32
N LEU A 122 -28.23 0.87 -6.83
CA LEU A 122 -28.76 0.96 -5.48
C LEU A 122 -28.49 -0.35 -4.76
N LEU A 123 -27.89 -0.27 -3.57
CA LEU A 123 -27.69 -1.37 -2.63
C LEU A 123 -28.99 -1.63 -1.87
N THR A 124 -29.97 -2.18 -2.58
CA THR A 124 -31.25 -2.62 -2.02
C THR A 124 -31.57 -4.02 -2.45
N THR A 125 -32.35 -4.73 -1.64
CA THR A 125 -32.79 -6.10 -1.95
C THR A 125 -33.66 -6.14 -3.19
N LYS A 126 -34.39 -5.06 -3.48
CA LYS A 126 -35.16 -4.90 -4.72
C LYS A 126 -34.26 -4.85 -5.95
N SER A 127 -33.20 -4.04 -5.91
CA SER A 127 -32.25 -3.94 -7.03
C SER A 127 -31.47 -5.23 -7.23
N PHE A 128 -30.94 -5.84 -6.15
CA PHE A 128 -30.25 -7.13 -6.23
C PHE A 128 -31.20 -8.26 -6.63
N GLY A 129 -32.47 -8.17 -6.25
CA GLY A 129 -33.53 -9.12 -6.61
C GLY A 129 -33.73 -9.31 -8.11
N THR A 130 -33.34 -8.32 -8.92
CA THR A 130 -33.37 -8.44 -10.39
C THR A 130 -32.38 -9.48 -10.91
N LEU A 131 -31.27 -9.70 -10.21
CA LEU A 131 -30.24 -10.69 -10.53
C LEU A 131 -30.36 -11.94 -9.65
N LEU A 132 -30.69 -11.75 -8.38
CA LEU A 132 -30.82 -12.79 -7.35
C LEU A 132 -32.22 -12.78 -6.74
N PRO A 133 -33.23 -13.40 -7.39
CA PRO A 133 -34.63 -13.29 -6.96
C PRO A 133 -34.91 -13.70 -5.51
N GLN A 134 -34.12 -14.62 -4.96
CA GLN A 134 -34.26 -15.05 -3.56
C GLN A 134 -34.01 -13.92 -2.55
N VAL A 135 -33.14 -12.95 -2.89
CA VAL A 135 -32.87 -11.78 -2.04
C VAL A 135 -34.15 -10.97 -1.82
N ALA A 136 -34.86 -10.61 -2.89
CA ALA A 136 -36.10 -9.83 -2.79
C ALA A 136 -37.26 -10.64 -2.20
N LYS A 137 -37.26 -11.97 -2.37
CA LYS A 137 -38.30 -12.84 -1.82
C LYS A 137 -38.17 -13.00 -0.30
N MET A 138 -36.95 -13.22 0.20
CA MET A 138 -36.70 -13.42 1.64
C MET A 138 -36.66 -12.10 2.41
N PHE A 139 -36.15 -11.03 1.78
CA PHE A 139 -35.95 -9.72 2.40
C PHE A 139 -36.57 -8.61 1.54
N PRO A 140 -37.92 -8.53 1.46
CA PRO A 140 -38.59 -7.56 0.58
C PRO A 140 -38.36 -6.11 1.02
N ASP A 141 -38.04 -5.24 0.04
CA ASP A 141 -37.90 -3.78 0.19
C ASP A 141 -36.95 -3.32 1.33
N MET A 142 -35.82 -4.02 1.49
CA MET A 142 -34.80 -3.70 2.49
C MET A 142 -33.56 -3.03 1.87
N LYS A 143 -32.86 -2.23 2.67
CA LYS A 143 -31.53 -1.74 2.33
C LYS A 143 -30.51 -2.86 2.45
N MET A 144 -29.41 -2.75 1.71
CA MET A 144 -28.28 -3.68 1.79
C MET A 144 -27.00 -2.93 2.15
N GLN A 145 -26.07 -3.67 2.76
CA GLN A 145 -24.69 -3.23 2.93
C GLN A 145 -23.74 -4.31 2.41
N LEU A 146 -22.58 -3.89 1.91
CA LEU A 146 -21.45 -4.76 1.64
C LEU A 146 -20.35 -4.45 2.65
N LEU A 147 -20.09 -5.39 3.55
CA LEU A 147 -18.98 -5.32 4.50
C LEU A 147 -17.77 -5.93 3.81
N ILE A 148 -16.73 -5.14 3.58
CA ILE A 148 -15.58 -5.53 2.75
C ILE A 148 -14.31 -5.41 3.58
N TRP A 149 -13.48 -6.46 3.61
CA TRP A 149 -12.21 -6.46 4.34
C TRP A 149 -11.14 -7.27 3.62
N ALA A 150 -9.87 -6.96 3.87
CA ALA A 150 -8.75 -7.75 3.39
C ALA A 150 -8.67 -9.08 4.14
N SER A 151 -8.87 -10.20 3.43
CA SER A 151 -8.83 -11.55 4.02
C SER A 151 -7.39 -11.99 4.33
N SER A 152 -6.42 -11.45 3.61
CA SER A 152 -4.99 -11.65 3.81
C SER A 152 -4.20 -10.36 3.51
N PRO A 153 -2.92 -10.26 3.97
CA PRO A 153 -2.06 -9.15 3.60
C PRO A 153 -1.93 -8.99 2.09
N PRO A 154 -2.09 -7.77 1.53
CA PRO A 154 -1.85 -7.52 0.12
C PRO A 154 -0.40 -7.85 -0.25
N ASN A 155 -0.20 -8.52 -1.38
CA ASN A 155 1.12 -8.88 -1.89
C ASN A 155 1.52 -7.99 -3.07
N ILE A 156 2.70 -7.38 -2.97
CA ILE A 156 3.30 -6.58 -4.04
C ILE A 156 4.50 -7.35 -4.59
N ALA A 157 4.49 -7.59 -5.89
CA ALA A 157 5.62 -8.11 -6.64
C ALA A 157 6.20 -6.98 -7.51
N VAL A 158 7.52 -6.81 -7.46
CA VAL A 158 8.21 -5.85 -8.34
C VAL A 158 8.87 -6.63 -9.48
N CYS A 159 8.46 -6.33 -10.71
CA CYS A 159 8.99 -6.96 -11.91
C CYS A 159 9.51 -5.90 -12.87
N PRO A 160 10.38 -6.23 -13.84
CA PRO A 160 10.84 -5.27 -14.85
C PRO A 160 9.72 -4.57 -15.64
N THR A 161 8.52 -5.16 -15.68
CA THR A 161 7.34 -4.57 -16.33
C THR A 161 6.59 -3.55 -15.47
N GLY A 162 6.87 -3.48 -14.17
CA GLY A 162 6.16 -2.62 -13.22
C GLY A 162 5.91 -3.31 -11.88
N LEU A 163 5.11 -2.63 -11.04
CA LEU A 163 4.67 -3.18 -9.77
C LEU A 163 3.27 -3.75 -9.91
N HIS A 164 3.12 -4.98 -9.45
CA HIS A 164 1.87 -5.72 -9.49
C HIS A 164 1.43 -5.99 -8.06
N LEU A 165 0.26 -5.47 -7.70
CA LEU A 165 -0.35 -5.67 -6.40
C LEU A 165 -1.50 -6.67 -6.55
N THR A 166 -1.46 -7.72 -5.74
CA THR A 166 -2.54 -8.70 -5.63
C THR A 166 -3.08 -8.69 -4.22
N PHE A 167 -4.40 -8.71 -4.07
CA PHE A 167 -5.02 -8.81 -2.76
C PHE A 167 -6.36 -9.52 -2.84
N ALA A 168 -6.65 -10.27 -1.79
CA ALA A 168 -7.92 -10.95 -1.60
C ALA A 168 -8.78 -10.14 -0.62
N LEU A 169 -10.01 -9.86 -1.02
CA LEU A 169 -11.00 -9.20 -0.19
C LEU A 169 -12.16 -10.14 0.05
N ASP A 170 -12.58 -10.28 1.30
CA ASP A 170 -13.86 -10.87 1.62
C ASP A 170 -14.94 -9.79 1.61
N THR A 171 -16.12 -10.15 1.09
CA THR A 171 -17.28 -9.26 0.98
C THR A 171 -18.53 -9.96 1.47
N GLN A 172 -18.99 -9.59 2.66
CA GLN A 172 -20.26 -10.05 3.20
C GLN A 172 -21.37 -9.09 2.75
N ALA A 173 -22.33 -9.60 1.98
CA ALA A 173 -23.58 -8.91 1.73
C ALA A 173 -24.55 -9.18 2.89
N VAL A 174 -25.17 -8.10 3.38
CA VAL A 174 -26.18 -8.14 4.43
C VAL A 174 -27.41 -7.32 4.04
N ALA A 175 -28.60 -7.75 4.45
CA ALA A 175 -29.81 -6.94 4.47
C ALA A 175 -29.94 -6.22 5.82
N VAL A 176 -30.35 -4.96 5.80
CA VAL A 176 -30.62 -4.18 7.01
C VAL A 176 -32.10 -4.30 7.34
N LEU A 177 -32.40 -4.98 8.45
CA LEU A 177 -33.77 -5.22 8.91
C LEU A 177 -34.38 -3.95 9.54
N PRO A 178 -35.73 -3.89 9.71
CA PRO A 178 -36.39 -2.72 10.31
C PRO A 178 -35.94 -2.38 11.74
N ASP A 179 -35.46 -3.38 12.49
CA ASP A 179 -34.88 -3.20 13.83
C ASP A 179 -33.38 -2.82 13.81
N SER A 180 -32.85 -2.50 12.62
CA SER A 180 -31.43 -2.21 12.35
C SER A 180 -30.47 -3.38 12.53
N SER A 181 -30.97 -4.60 12.77
CA SER A 181 -30.12 -5.79 12.75
C SER A 181 -29.69 -6.13 11.32
N LEU A 182 -28.55 -6.84 11.19
CA LEU A 182 -27.98 -7.23 9.91
C LEU A 182 -28.24 -8.72 9.67
N ALA A 183 -28.96 -9.03 8.61
CA ALA A 183 -29.18 -10.41 8.17
C ALA A 183 -28.19 -10.77 7.05
N PRO A 184 -27.35 -11.81 7.22
CA PRO A 184 -26.42 -12.22 6.18
C PRO A 184 -27.17 -12.77 4.96
N LEU A 185 -26.65 -12.46 3.77
CA LEU A 185 -27.20 -12.92 2.50
C LEU A 185 -26.23 -13.91 1.83
N PHE A 186 -24.99 -13.47 1.62
CA PHE A 186 -23.93 -14.27 1.01
C PHE A 186 -22.54 -13.67 1.29
N LEU A 187 -21.52 -14.50 1.22
CA LEU A 187 -20.12 -14.14 1.38
C LEU A 187 -19.35 -14.42 0.09
N LEU A 188 -18.69 -13.40 -0.44
CA LEU A 188 -17.83 -13.51 -1.62
C LEU A 188 -16.36 -13.37 -1.23
N GLU A 189 -15.49 -14.06 -1.96
CA GLU A 189 -14.09 -13.68 -2.11
C GLU A 189 -13.92 -12.89 -3.40
N MET A 190 -13.13 -11.83 -3.34
CA MET A 190 -12.72 -11.06 -4.50
C MET A 190 -11.21 -11.12 -4.64
N TYR A 191 -10.74 -11.67 -5.75
CA TYR A 191 -9.33 -11.64 -6.13
C TYR A 191 -9.10 -10.43 -7.05
N VAL A 192 -8.30 -9.48 -6.58
CA VAL A 192 -8.04 -8.23 -7.28
C VAL A 192 -6.57 -8.17 -7.70
N ASN A 193 -6.35 -8.02 -9.00
CA ASN A 193 -5.04 -7.72 -9.56
C ASN A 193 -5.04 -6.27 -10.03
N VAL A 194 -4.05 -5.52 -9.56
CA VAL A 194 -3.90 -4.10 -9.90
C VAL A 194 -2.46 -3.79 -10.24
N SER A 195 -2.27 -2.94 -11.24
CA SER A 195 -1.00 -2.32 -11.55
C SER A 195 -0.82 -1.09 -10.66
N VAL A 196 0.43 -0.82 -10.26
CA VAL A 196 0.78 0.32 -9.41
C VAL A 196 1.64 1.30 -10.19
N ASP A 197 1.10 2.49 -10.43
CA ASP A 197 1.89 3.63 -10.88
C ASP A 197 2.58 4.26 -9.68
N ILE A 198 3.90 4.37 -9.75
CA ILE A 198 4.69 5.01 -8.71
C ILE A 198 5.07 6.41 -9.16
N GLY A 199 4.93 7.35 -8.24
CA GLY A 199 5.43 8.70 -8.41
C GLY A 199 6.12 9.18 -7.15
N THR A 200 6.44 10.46 -7.17
CA THR A 200 7.01 11.15 -6.03
C THR A 200 6.29 12.46 -5.81
N ARG A 201 6.24 12.88 -4.55
CA ARG A 201 5.77 14.20 -4.17
C ARG A 201 6.68 14.71 -3.08
N SER A 202 7.51 15.71 -3.41
CA SER A 202 8.57 16.19 -2.53
C SER A 202 9.53 15.06 -2.14
N ASP A 203 9.66 14.77 -0.85
CA ASP A 203 10.48 13.72 -0.25
C ASP A 203 9.71 12.41 -0.04
N ARG A 204 8.52 12.25 -0.64
CA ARG A 204 7.65 11.08 -0.42
C ARG A 204 7.49 10.24 -1.68
N LEU A 205 7.50 8.92 -1.50
CA LEU A 205 7.06 7.98 -2.52
C LEU A 205 5.54 7.88 -2.48
N VAL A 206 4.88 8.08 -3.62
CA VAL A 206 3.43 7.98 -3.76
C VAL A 206 3.07 6.90 -4.76
N GLY A 207 1.86 6.34 -4.61
CA GLY A 207 1.34 5.32 -5.51
C GLY A 207 -0.07 5.64 -6.01
N GLU A 208 -0.41 5.08 -7.15
CA GLU A 208 -1.76 5.06 -7.70
C GLU A 208 -2.07 3.68 -8.27
N LEU A 209 -3.15 3.07 -7.79
CA LEU A 209 -3.60 1.76 -8.26
C LEU A 209 -4.48 1.92 -9.49
N LYS A 210 -4.28 1.03 -10.44
CA LYS A 210 -5.13 0.83 -11.62
C LYS A 210 -5.63 -0.61 -11.63
N LEU A 211 -6.94 -0.77 -11.66
CA LEU A 211 -7.57 -2.09 -11.65
C LEU A 211 -7.31 -2.79 -12.99
N ASP A 212 -6.69 -3.98 -12.95
CA ASP A 212 -6.47 -4.80 -14.14
C ASP A 212 -7.52 -5.90 -14.24
N LYS A 213 -7.70 -6.66 -13.16
CA LYS A 213 -8.60 -7.81 -13.13
C LYS A 213 -9.28 -7.96 -11.78
N LEU A 214 -10.55 -8.33 -11.82
CA LEU A 214 -11.37 -8.64 -10.66
C LEU A 214 -12.06 -9.98 -10.91
N LEU A 215 -11.84 -10.95 -10.02
CA LEU A 215 -12.52 -12.25 -10.03
C LEU A 215 -13.30 -12.41 -8.74
N LEU A 216 -14.46 -13.05 -8.85
CA LEU A 216 -15.35 -13.33 -7.73
C LEU A 216 -15.45 -14.84 -7.51
N GLU A 217 -15.48 -15.24 -6.24
CA GLU A 217 -15.78 -16.59 -5.81
C GLU A 217 -16.86 -16.56 -4.72
N LEU A 218 -17.82 -17.47 -4.77
CA LEU A 218 -18.85 -17.58 -3.74
C LEU A 218 -18.34 -18.50 -2.62
N LYS A 219 -18.07 -17.94 -1.43
CA LYS A 219 -17.68 -18.74 -0.26
C LYS A 219 -18.88 -19.38 0.44
N HIS A 220 -19.95 -18.60 0.62
CA HIS A 220 -21.15 -19.03 1.34
C HIS A 220 -22.39 -18.26 0.88
N SER A 221 -23.58 -18.86 1.01
CA SER A 221 -24.86 -18.22 0.71
C SER A 221 -25.99 -18.71 1.61
N ASP A 222 -26.67 -17.77 2.26
CA ASP A 222 -27.86 -18.01 3.09
C ASP A 222 -29.17 -17.88 2.30
N ILE A 223 -29.08 -17.41 1.04
CA ILE A 223 -30.20 -17.26 0.10
C ILE A 223 -30.28 -18.42 -0.92
N GLY A 224 -29.50 -19.47 -0.72
CA GLY A 224 -29.35 -20.60 -1.64
C GLY A 224 -28.29 -20.38 -2.72
N PRO A 225 -28.00 -21.39 -3.56
CA PRO A 225 -26.95 -21.30 -4.57
C PRO A 225 -27.34 -20.34 -5.70
N PHE A 226 -26.35 -19.61 -6.23
CA PHE A 226 -26.51 -18.77 -7.41
C PHE A 226 -25.18 -18.67 -8.19
N PRO A 227 -25.21 -18.41 -9.50
CA PRO A 227 -24.00 -18.14 -10.29
C PRO A 227 -23.37 -16.81 -9.87
N VAL A 228 -22.11 -16.84 -9.42
CA VAL A 228 -21.39 -15.66 -8.91
C VAL A 228 -21.16 -14.60 -9.99
N GLU A 229 -21.15 -15.01 -11.26
CA GLU A 229 -20.97 -14.16 -12.44
C GLU A 229 -22.05 -13.09 -12.55
N LEU A 230 -23.24 -13.33 -11.98
CA LEU A 230 -24.33 -12.36 -11.90
C LEU A 230 -23.91 -11.10 -11.12
N LEU A 231 -23.00 -11.24 -10.16
CA LEU A 231 -22.49 -10.13 -9.35
C LEU A 231 -21.24 -9.47 -9.94
N GLN A 232 -20.67 -10.03 -11.01
CA GLN A 232 -19.45 -9.50 -11.63
C GLN A 232 -19.65 -8.06 -12.14
N THR A 233 -20.78 -7.77 -12.79
CA THR A 233 -21.11 -6.42 -13.28
C THR A 233 -21.18 -5.40 -12.13
N ILE A 234 -21.73 -5.82 -10.98
CA ILE A 234 -21.85 -4.96 -9.80
C ILE A 234 -20.45 -4.65 -9.25
N MET A 235 -19.64 -5.68 -9.04
CA MET A 235 -18.31 -5.49 -8.45
C MET A 235 -17.34 -4.77 -9.39
N ASN A 236 -17.46 -5.00 -10.71
CA ASN A 236 -16.74 -4.25 -11.73
C ASN A 236 -17.10 -2.75 -11.75
N TYR A 237 -18.25 -2.36 -11.21
CA TYR A 237 -18.59 -0.96 -11.00
C TYR A 237 -18.10 -0.47 -9.63
N VAL A 238 -18.42 -1.19 -8.55
CA VAL A 238 -18.14 -0.78 -7.16
C VAL A 238 -16.63 -0.65 -6.88
N VAL A 239 -15.83 -1.64 -7.28
CA VAL A 239 -14.39 -1.67 -6.97
C VAL A 239 -13.65 -0.47 -7.55
N PRO A 240 -13.71 -0.18 -8.87
CA PRO A 240 -12.98 0.96 -9.43
C PRO A 240 -13.60 2.32 -9.08
N THR A 241 -14.91 2.42 -8.79
CA THR A 241 -15.54 3.72 -8.50
C THR A 241 -15.50 4.12 -7.04
N VAL A 242 -15.40 3.16 -6.11
CA VAL A 242 -15.45 3.43 -4.66
C VAL A 242 -14.22 2.91 -3.93
N VAL A 243 -13.82 1.66 -4.18
CA VAL A 243 -12.74 1.00 -3.42
C VAL A 243 -11.37 1.55 -3.82
N ILE A 244 -11.02 1.48 -5.10
CA ILE A 244 -9.74 1.94 -5.63
C ILE A 244 -9.49 3.43 -5.30
N PRO A 245 -10.45 4.37 -5.48
CA PRO A 245 -10.23 5.77 -5.13
C PRO A 245 -9.96 6.02 -3.63
N LYS A 246 -10.60 5.24 -2.74
CA LYS A 246 -10.32 5.34 -1.29
C LYS A 246 -8.89 4.90 -0.97
N ILE A 247 -8.42 3.83 -1.61
CA ILE A 247 -7.04 3.35 -1.46
C ILE A 247 -6.05 4.38 -2.06
N ASN A 248 -6.31 4.86 -3.28
CA ASN A 248 -5.48 5.87 -3.94
C ASN A 248 -5.37 7.16 -3.12
N LYS A 249 -6.43 7.59 -2.43
CA LYS A 249 -6.36 8.74 -1.51
C LYS A 249 -5.34 8.55 -0.38
N LYS A 250 -5.10 7.31 0.07
CA LYS A 250 -4.06 6.99 1.06
C LYS A 250 -2.68 6.91 0.40
N LEU A 251 -2.56 6.21 -0.73
CA LEU A 251 -1.30 6.06 -1.46
C LEU A 251 -0.75 7.39 -2.01
N GLN A 252 -1.63 8.34 -2.35
CA GLN A 252 -1.26 9.69 -2.77
C GLN A 252 -0.76 10.57 -1.62
N LYS A 253 -1.01 10.20 -0.36
CA LYS A 253 -0.24 10.78 0.74
C LYS A 253 1.19 10.30 0.62
N GLY A 254 1.38 9.01 0.41
CA GLY A 254 2.69 8.37 0.29
C GLY A 254 3.39 8.18 1.63
N PHE A 255 4.64 7.74 1.56
CA PHE A 255 5.53 7.60 2.71
C PHE A 255 6.88 8.29 2.45
N PRO A 256 7.53 8.83 3.50
CA PRO A 256 8.74 9.62 3.35
C PRO A 256 9.94 8.73 3.02
N LEU A 257 10.83 9.24 2.17
CA LEU A 257 12.12 8.62 1.86
C LEU A 257 13.12 8.87 3.00
N PRO A 258 14.12 7.98 3.20
CA PRO A 258 15.14 8.15 4.23
C PRO A 258 16.18 9.20 3.80
N LEU A 259 15.86 10.48 4.01
CA LEU A 259 16.73 11.60 3.66
C LEU A 259 17.28 12.29 4.92
N PRO A 260 18.56 12.71 4.93
CA PRO A 260 19.04 13.67 5.92
C PRO A 260 18.27 14.99 5.86
N ALA A 261 18.36 15.78 6.92
CA ALA A 261 17.78 17.12 6.95
C ALA A 261 18.32 17.98 5.79
N SER A 262 17.52 18.95 5.33
CA SER A 262 17.94 19.92 4.31
C SER A 262 18.29 19.32 2.94
N ILE A 263 17.84 18.09 2.64
CA ILE A 263 18.01 17.45 1.34
C ILE A 263 16.72 17.51 0.53
N GLN A 264 16.85 17.88 -0.74
CA GLN A 264 15.80 17.81 -1.74
C GLN A 264 16.27 16.99 -2.95
N LEU A 265 15.39 16.12 -3.43
CA LEU A 265 15.65 15.27 -4.59
C LEU A 265 15.04 15.87 -5.86
N PHE A 266 15.74 15.77 -6.99
CA PHE A 266 15.26 16.20 -8.31
C PHE A 266 15.83 15.32 -9.43
N ASN A 267 15.40 15.54 -10.68
CA ASN A 267 15.77 14.71 -11.84
C ASN A 267 15.51 13.21 -11.64
N LEU A 268 14.34 12.90 -11.09
CA LEU A 268 14.01 11.57 -10.59
C LEU A 268 13.87 10.55 -11.73
N VAL A 269 14.37 9.34 -11.48
CA VAL A 269 14.25 8.18 -12.35
C VAL A 269 13.70 7.02 -11.53
N LEU A 270 12.59 6.46 -11.96
CA LEU A 270 11.98 5.28 -11.34
C LEU A 270 12.05 4.14 -12.35
N GLN A 271 12.75 3.07 -11.98
CA GLN A 271 12.97 1.91 -12.82
C GLN A 271 12.65 0.64 -12.02
N PRO A 272 11.59 -0.11 -12.38
CA PRO A 272 11.31 -1.36 -11.71
C PRO A 272 12.31 -2.43 -12.20
N HIS A 273 12.86 -3.19 -11.26
CA HIS A 273 13.72 -4.35 -11.49
C HIS A 273 13.06 -5.60 -10.90
N GLN A 274 13.69 -6.76 -11.04
CA GLN A 274 13.25 -7.94 -10.32
C GLN A 274 13.43 -7.70 -8.81
N ASP A 275 12.35 -7.85 -8.03
CA ASP A 275 12.28 -7.78 -6.56
C ASP A 275 12.49 -6.39 -5.92
N PHE A 276 12.81 -5.35 -6.70
CA PHE A 276 12.96 -3.99 -6.18
C PHE A 276 12.69 -2.89 -7.21
N LEU A 277 12.28 -1.73 -6.71
CA LEU A 277 12.22 -0.49 -7.48
C LEU A 277 13.53 0.26 -7.30
N LEU A 278 14.22 0.53 -8.41
CA LEU A 278 15.36 1.45 -8.43
C LEU A 278 14.85 2.88 -8.52
N PHE A 279 15.28 3.70 -7.59
CA PHE A 279 15.02 5.13 -7.53
C PHE A 279 16.35 5.87 -7.68
N GLY A 280 16.55 6.58 -8.79
CA GLY A 280 17.71 7.43 -9.03
C GLY A 280 17.36 8.91 -8.91
N ALA A 281 18.22 9.72 -8.29
CA ALA A 281 17.97 11.15 -8.15
C ALA A 281 19.26 11.99 -8.01
N ASP A 282 19.16 13.25 -8.42
CA ASP A 282 20.14 14.28 -8.05
C ASP A 282 19.74 14.96 -6.73
N VAL A 283 20.73 15.46 -6.02
CA VAL A 283 20.59 15.98 -4.66
C VAL A 283 20.88 17.47 -4.63
N ARG A 284 19.98 18.23 -4.00
CA ARG A 284 20.20 19.64 -3.64
C ARG A 284 20.18 19.78 -2.12
N TYR A 285 21.27 20.32 -1.58
CA TYR A 285 21.35 20.75 -0.18
C TYR A 285 20.88 22.20 -0.05
N SER A 286 19.98 22.47 0.90
CA SER A 286 19.37 23.79 1.16
C SER A 286 19.57 24.27 2.60
#